data_AF-A0A524DKE2-F1
#
_entry.id   AF-A0A524DKE2-F1
#
_cell.length_a   1.000
_cell.length_b   1.000
_cell.length_c   1.000
_cell.angle_alpha   90.00
_cell.angle_beta   90.00
_cell.angle_gamma   90.00
#
_symmetry.space_group_name_H-M   'P 1'
#
loop_
_entity.id
_entity.type
_entity.pdbx_description
1 polymer ?
#
loop_
_entity_poly.entity_id
_entity_poly.type
_entity_poly.pdbx_seq_one_letter_code
_entity_poly.pdbx_strand_id
1 'polypeptide(L)' 'MSEDKVLKIGILKNGTIGSSLLLAFLMDERAEGKRINVVEVTSGAKMHPPEICLPTIDKLLEMNPELILMSSPNAA' A
#
# COMPACT_ATOMS: atom_id res chain seq x y z
N MET A 1 29.19 2.10 10.29
CA MET A 1 28.17 1.47 9.42
C MET A 1 26.86 2.09 9.84
N SER A 2 26.26 2.95 9.02
CA SER A 2 24.87 3.36 9.26
C SER A 2 24.03 2.09 9.23
N GLU A 3 23.20 1.86 10.24
CA GLU A 3 22.12 0.88 10.10
C GLU A 3 21.36 1.26 8.82
N ASP A 4 21.36 0.37 7.82
CA ASP A 4 20.59 0.60 6.60
C ASP A 4 19.12 0.68 7.02
N LYS A 5 18.59 1.91 7.07
CA LYS A 5 17.22 2.20 7.48
C LYS A 5 16.27 1.39 6.59
N VAL A 6 15.45 0.54 7.20
CA VAL A 6 14.38 -0.19 6.50
C VAL A 6 13.23 0.77 6.24
N LEU A 7 12.93 1.06 4.97
CA LEU A 7 11.83 1.92 4.58
C LEU A 7 10.50 1.17 4.69
N LYS A 8 9.56 1.64 5.51
CA LYS A 8 8.20 1.09 5.54
C LYS A 8 7.31 1.75 4.48
N ILE A 9 6.86 0.98 3.49
CA ILE A 9 5.99 1.45 2.41
C ILE A 9 4.57 0.93 2.68
N GLY A 10 3.60 1.83 2.73
CA GLY A 10 2.18 1.51 2.78
C GLY A 10 1.53 1.63 1.42
N ILE A 11 0.80 0.62 0.98
CA ILE A 11 0.00 0.67 -0.25
C ILE A 11 -1.48 0.74 0.13
N LEU A 12 -2.14 1.83 -0.26
CA LEU A 12 -3.59 1.97 -0.15
C LEU A 12 -4.24 1.68 -1.51
N LYS A 13 -5.13 0.70 -1.57
CA LYS A 13 -5.87 0.37 -2.81
C LYS A 13 -7.35 0.61 -2.60
N ASN A 14 -7.86 1.69 -3.18
CA ASN A 14 -9.29 1.94 -3.27
C ASN A 14 -9.75 1.59 -4.68
N GLY A 15 -10.44 0.47 -4.82
CA GLY A 15 -10.69 -0.18 -6.11
C GLY A 15 -9.49 -0.98 -6.62
N THR A 16 -9.57 -1.44 -7.87
CA THR A 16 -8.53 -2.29 -8.48
C THR A 16 -8.29 -1.92 -9.94
N ILE A 17 -7.03 -1.62 -10.27
CA ILE A 17 -6.50 -1.56 -11.62
C ILE A 17 -5.49 -2.70 -11.82
N GLY A 18 -5.29 -3.20 -13.04
CA GLY A 18 -4.47 -4.39 -13.29
C GLY A 18 -3.08 -4.36 -12.64
N SER A 19 -2.40 -3.21 -12.67
CA SER A 19 -1.10 -3.02 -12.03
C SER A 19 -1.14 -3.08 -10.49
N SER A 20 -2.24 -2.66 -9.87
CA SER A 20 -2.39 -2.62 -8.41
C SER A 20 -2.38 -4.01 -7.76
N LEU A 21 -2.75 -5.06 -8.50
CA LEU A 21 -2.75 -6.45 -8.00
C LEU A 21 -1.34 -6.93 -7.66
N LEU A 22 -0.36 -6.55 -8.48
CA LEU A 22 1.02 -6.98 -8.31
C LEU A 22 1.90 -5.94 -7.60
N LEU A 23 1.38 -4.76 -7.28
CA LEU A 23 2.19 -3.62 -6.83
C LEU A 23 3.07 -3.93 -5.61
N ALA A 24 2.54 -4.63 -4.60
CA ALA A 24 3.33 -5.05 -3.43
C ALA A 24 4.38 -6.10 -3.80
N PHE A 25 4.00 -7.09 -4.60
CA PHE A 25 4.88 -8.19 -5.00
C PHE A 25 6.00 -7.75 -5.96
N LEU A 26 5.78 -6.71 -6.77
CA LEU A 26 6.81 -6.15 -7.65
C LEU A 26 7.93 -5.45 -6.88
N MET A 27 7.67 -5.03 -5.63
CA MET A 27 8.67 -4.36 -4.80
C MET A 27 9.58 -5.34 -4.07
N ASP A 28 9.11 -6.55 -3.79
CA ASP A 28 9.88 -7.61 -3.13
C ASP A 28 9.46 -8.99 -3.66
N GLU A 29 9.87 -9.31 -4.89
CA GLU A 29 9.37 -10.45 -5.64
C GLU A 29 9.81 -11.80 -5.09
N ARG A 30 10.92 -11.83 -4.34
CA ARG A 30 11.43 -13.01 -3.65
C ARG A 30 11.18 -13.00 -2.14
N ALA A 31 10.57 -11.96 -1.59
CA ALA A 31 10.41 -11.77 -0.15
C ALA A 31 11.75 -11.81 0.64
N GLU A 32 12.84 -11.38 -0.01
CA GLU A 32 14.20 -11.36 0.55
C GLU A 32 14.73 -9.93 0.71
N GLY A 33 13.92 -8.92 0.37
CA GLY A 33 14.26 -7.51 0.47
C GLY A 33 14.59 -7.10 1.90
N LYS A 34 15.83 -6.62 2.11
CA LYS A 34 16.30 -6.18 3.45
C LYS A 34 16.15 -4.68 3.70
N ARG A 35 15.81 -3.89 2.68
CA ARG A 35 15.78 -2.41 2.73
C ARG A 35 14.37 -1.83 2.76
N ILE A 36 13.35 -2.65 2.52
CA ILE A 36 11.96 -2.22 2.49
C ILE A 36 11.10 -3.19 3.29
N ASN A 37 9.99 -2.69 3.81
CA ASN A 37 8.90 -3.50 4.34
C ASN A 37 7.59 -2.95 3.78
N VAL A 38 6.88 -3.77 3.01
CA VAL A 38 5.69 -3.36 2.28
C VAL A 38 4.45 -3.91 2.98
N VAL A 39 3.50 -3.03 3.30
CA VAL A 39 2.18 -3.40 3.83
C VAL A 39 1.10 -2.85 2.91
N GLU A 40 -0.02 -3.55 2.78
CA GLU A 40 -1.14 -3.08 1.96
C GLU A 40 -2.47 -3.15 2.71
N VAL A 41 -3.32 -2.16 2.45
CA VAL A 41 -4.72 -2.13 2.88
C VAL A 41 -5.58 -1.81 1.66
N THR A 42 -6.70 -2.52 1.53
CA THR A 42 -7.61 -2.36 0.38
C THR A 42 -9.07 -2.33 0.81
N SER A 43 -9.88 -1.56 0.09
CA SER A 43 -11.35 -1.61 0.13
C SER A 43 -11.92 -2.70 -0.78
N GLY A 44 -11.06 -3.56 -1.33
CA GLY A 44 -11.41 -4.48 -2.41
C GLY A 44 -11.78 -3.73 -3.69
N ALA A 45 -12.84 -4.17 -4.36
CA ALA A 45 -13.28 -3.57 -5.62
C ALA A 45 -13.94 -2.18 -5.47
N LYS A 46 -14.19 -1.71 -4.25
CA LYS A 46 -14.96 -0.47 -4.01
C LYS A 46 -14.06 0.76 -4.03
N MET A 47 -14.41 1.78 -4.83
CA MET A 47 -13.81 3.12 -4.77
C MET A 47 -14.67 4.14 -4.03
N HIS A 48 -15.88 3.73 -3.66
CA HIS A 48 -16.92 4.53 -3.04
C HIS A 48 -17.96 3.57 -2.42
N PRO A 49 -18.78 4.03 -1.48
CA PRO A 49 -18.80 5.37 -0.86
C PRO A 49 -17.70 5.59 0.21
N PRO A 50 -17.52 6.82 0.74
CA PRO A 50 -16.48 7.16 1.72
C PRO A 50 -16.47 6.26 2.96
N GLU A 51 -17.63 5.82 3.44
CA GLU A 51 -17.74 4.89 4.58
C GLU A 51 -17.04 3.54 4.36
N ILE A 52 -16.76 3.15 3.11
CA ILE A 52 -15.94 1.97 2.79
C ILE A 52 -14.45 2.33 2.66
N CYS A 53 -14.14 3.53 2.17
CA CYS A 53 -12.79 3.93 1.74
C CYS A 53 -12.00 4.71 2.80
N LEU A 54 -12.66 5.37 3.75
CA LEU A 54 -11.99 6.07 4.84
C LEU A 54 -11.40 5.12 5.89
N PRO A 55 -12.08 4.03 6.29
CA PRO A 55 -11.48 3.08 7.25
C PRO A 55 -10.19 2.41 6.75
N THR A 56 -9.98 2.34 5.43
CA THR A 56 -8.79 1.70 4.86
C THR A 56 -7.54 2.56 5.06
N ILE A 57 -7.64 3.89 4.93
CA ILE A 57 -6.51 4.78 5.23
C ILE A 57 -6.23 4.82 6.73
N ASP A 58 -7.26 4.86 7.59
CA ASP A 58 -7.07 4.81 9.06
C ASP A 58 -6.30 3.56 9.47
N LYS A 59 -6.68 2.40 8.91
CA LYS A 59 -5.99 1.14 9.17
C LYS A 59 -4.56 1.12 8.65
N LEU A 60 -4.30 1.76 7.51
CA LEU A 60 -2.94 1.86 6.97
C LEU A 60 -2.06 2.76 7.86
N LEU A 61 -2.60 3.85 8.38
CA LEU A 61 -1.86 4.77 9.26
C LEU A 61 -1.46 4.13 10.58
N GLU A 62 -2.28 3.21 11.14
CA GLU A 62 -1.89 2.41 12.32
C GLU A 62 -0.59 1.60 12.10
N MET A 63 -0.26 1.28 10.84
CA MET A 63 0.96 0.54 10.50
C MET A 63 2.21 1.43 10.48
N ASN A 64 2.05 2.75 10.64
CA ASN A 64 3.12 3.76 10.63
C ASN A 64 4.03 3.70 9.39
N PRO A 65 3.49 3.74 8.15
CA PRO A 65 4.31 3.79 6.93
C PRO A 65 5.03 5.14 6.79
N GLU A 66 6.19 5.12 6.16
CA GLU A 66 7.00 6.32 5.89
C GLU A 66 6.75 6.88 4.48
N LEU A 67 6.25 6.03 3.58
CA LEU A 67 5.80 6.38 2.24
C LEU A 67 4.47 5.69 1.99
N ILE A 68 3.46 6.44 1.52
CA ILE A 68 2.17 5.88 1.11
C ILE A 68 2.04 5.97 -0.42
N LEU A 69 1.75 4.83 -1.04
CA LEU A 69 1.37 4.73 -2.45
C LEU A 69 -0.12 4.45 -2.54
N MET A 70 -0.88 5.39 -3.08
CA MET A 70 -2.31 5.22 -3.32
C MET A 70 -2.56 4.76 -4.76
N SER A 71 -3.34 3.70 -4.92
CA SER A 71 -3.75 3.18 -6.22
C SER A 71 -5.27 3.18 -6.35
N SER A 72 -5.76 3.75 -7.44
CA SER A 72 -7.14 3.63 -7.90
C SER A 72 -7.18 3.53 -9.45
N PRO A 73 -8.22 2.91 -10.03
CA PRO A 73 -8.50 2.94 -11.46
C PRO A 73 -8.52 4.33 -12.10
N ASN A 74 -8.98 5.33 -11.35
CA ASN A 74 -9.06 6.72 -11.78
C ASN A 74 -8.76 7.61 -10.58
N ALA A 75 -7.63 8.31 -10.61
CA ALA A 75 -7.15 9.16 -9.51
C ALA A 75 -7.54 10.64 -9.67
N ALA A 76 -8.44 10.93 -10.62
CA ALA A 76 -8.98 12.25 -10.89
C ALA A 76 -9.92 12.75 -9.78
#